data_AF-A0A3C0UBN6-F1
#
_entry.id   AF-A0A3C0UBN6-F1
#
_cell.length_a   1.000
_cell.length_b   1.000
_cell.length_c   1.000
_cell.angle_alpha   90.00
_cell.angle_beta   90.00
_cell.angle_gamma   90.00
#
_symmetry.space_group_name_H-M   'P 1'
#
loop_
_entity.id
_entity.type
_entity.pdbx_description
1 polymer ?
#
loop_
_entity_poly.entity_id
_entity_poly.type
_entity_poly.pdbx_seq_one_letter_code
_entity_poly.pdbx_strand_id
1 'polypeptide(L)'
;MVAVNALLFLEYYYPSIIVAYAGRFDRFIDISIGLMTTIIFNVWVFMVILKHYKAEQDKAQRYLAQSEQAQEHLLYLIYHDSLTGLYNRTYFEKEITEFSGSTAEGVGVFMIDIDGLKFVNDTFGHAQGDVLL
;
A
#
# COMPACT_ATOMS: atom_id res chain seq x y z
N MET A 1 -15.98 -29.75 0.41
CA MET A 1 -14.86 -29.94 1.35
C MET A 1 -15.29 -30.77 2.56
N VAL A 2 -16.23 -30.27 3.40
CA VAL A 2 -16.73 -31.00 4.59
C VAL A 2 -17.42 -32.32 4.23
N ALA A 3 -18.31 -32.32 3.23
CA ALA A 3 -19.07 -33.52 2.84
C ALA A 3 -18.18 -34.66 2.27
N VAL A 4 -17.18 -34.32 1.45
CA VAL A 4 -16.26 -35.31 0.85
C VAL A 4 -15.31 -35.89 1.90
N ASN A 5 -14.77 -35.06 2.80
CA ASN A 5 -13.97 -35.53 3.93
C ASN A 5 -14.79 -36.40 4.89
N ALA A 6 -16.06 -36.04 5.14
CA ALA A 6 -16.96 -36.83 5.97
C ALA A 6 -17.30 -38.19 5.34
N LEU A 7 -17.50 -38.24 4.01
CA LEU A 7 -17.73 -39.49 3.27
C LEU A 7 -16.50 -40.40 3.33
N LEU A 8 -15.29 -39.87 3.09
CA LEU A 8 -14.04 -40.64 3.22
C LEU A 8 -13.82 -41.15 4.64
N PHE A 9 -14.15 -40.35 5.65
CA PHE A 9 -14.08 -40.77 7.05
C PHE A 9 -15.10 -41.88 7.35
N LEU A 10 -16.33 -41.75 6.87
CA LEU A 10 -17.39 -42.73 7.07
C LEU A 10 -17.12 -44.03 6.30
N GLU A 11 -16.47 -43.95 5.14
CA GLU A 11 -16.00 -45.11 4.37
C GLU A 11 -14.86 -45.85 5.07
N TYR A 12 -13.93 -45.11 5.70
CA TYR A 12 -12.83 -45.68 6.46
C TYR A 12 -13.31 -46.43 7.72
N TYR A 13 -14.27 -45.87 8.46
CA TYR A 13 -14.77 -46.46 9.72
C TYR A 13 -15.96 -47.43 9.53
N TYR A 14 -16.82 -47.20 8.54
CA TYR A 14 -18.05 -47.95 8.30
C TYR A 14 -18.22 -48.37 6.82
N PRO A 15 -17.31 -49.21 6.30
CA PRO A 15 -17.25 -49.53 4.87
C PRO A 15 -18.51 -50.27 4.35
N SER A 16 -19.24 -50.97 5.22
CA SER A 16 -20.48 -51.67 4.85
C SER A 16 -21.66 -50.75 4.53
N ILE A 17 -21.58 -49.46 4.87
CA ILE A 17 -22.67 -48.49 4.68
C ILE A 17 -22.62 -47.86 3.28
N ILE A 18 -21.44 -47.79 2.65
CA ILE A 18 -21.22 -46.97 1.46
C ILE A 18 -21.01 -47.83 0.20
N VAL A 19 -20.07 -48.78 0.20
CA VAL A 19 -19.80 -49.67 -0.95
C VAL A 19 -19.45 -51.09 -0.49
N ALA A 20 -20.12 -52.08 -1.07
CA ALA A 20 -19.77 -53.49 -0.87
C ALA A 20 -18.57 -53.87 -1.75
N TYR A 21 -17.38 -53.92 -1.17
CA TYR A 21 -16.16 -54.32 -1.86
C TYR A 21 -16.04 -55.84 -1.99
N ALA A 22 -15.67 -56.33 -3.18
CA ALA A 22 -15.46 -57.75 -3.45
C ALA A 22 -14.26 -58.33 -2.67
N GLY A 23 -13.23 -57.52 -2.41
CA GLY A 23 -12.07 -57.91 -1.61
C GLY A 23 -11.46 -56.78 -0.77
N ARG A 24 -10.60 -57.15 0.19
CA ARG A 24 -9.85 -56.19 1.02
C ARG A 24 -8.87 -55.32 0.20
N PHE A 25 -8.38 -55.84 -0.91
CA PHE A 25 -7.44 -55.15 -1.78
C PHE A 25 -8.11 -54.02 -2.59
N ASP A 26 -9.31 -54.26 -3.13
CA ASP A 26 -10.06 -53.25 -3.89
C ASP A 26 -10.39 -52.03 -3.02
N ARG A 27 -10.79 -52.28 -1.77
CA ARG A 27 -11.03 -51.23 -0.77
C ARG A 27 -9.76 -50.41 -0.48
N PHE A 28 -8.61 -51.06 -0.37
CA PHE A 28 -7.35 -50.38 -0.08
C PHE A 28 -6.96 -49.43 -1.22
N ILE A 29 -7.14 -49.87 -2.47
CA ILE A 29 -6.89 -49.04 -3.65
C ILE A 29 -7.82 -47.82 -3.66
N ASP A 30 -9.12 -48.03 -3.46
CA ASP A 30 -10.10 -46.95 -3.51
C ASP A 30 -9.84 -45.86 -2.46
N ILE A 31 -9.65 -46.26 -1.20
CA ILE A 31 -9.30 -45.33 -0.10
C ILE A 31 -8.01 -44.57 -0.41
N SER A 32 -6.99 -45.24 -0.97
CA SER A 32 -5.72 -44.59 -1.30
C SER A 32 -5.90 -43.52 -2.39
N ILE A 33 -6.68 -43.80 -3.43
CA ILE A 33 -7.01 -42.84 -4.49
C ILE A 33 -7.82 -41.67 -3.92
N GLY A 34 -8.82 -41.96 -3.07
CA GLY A 34 -9.63 -40.94 -2.40
C GLY A 34 -8.81 -40.00 -1.52
N LEU A 35 -7.83 -40.51 -0.79
CA LEU A 35 -6.90 -39.70 -0.01
C LEU A 35 -6.01 -38.83 -0.88
N MET A 36 -5.42 -39.38 -1.94
CA MET A 36 -4.54 -38.61 -2.85
C MET A 36 -5.31 -37.48 -3.54
N THR A 37 -6.50 -37.76 -4.07
CA THR A 37 -7.36 -36.75 -4.71
C THR A 37 -7.76 -35.66 -3.74
N THR A 38 -8.10 -36.02 -2.50
CA THR A 38 -8.42 -35.06 -1.44
C THR A 38 -7.22 -34.17 -1.11
N ILE A 39 -6.03 -34.73 -0.94
CA ILE A 39 -4.82 -33.95 -0.64
C ILE A 39 -4.52 -32.96 -1.79
N ILE A 40 -4.53 -33.44 -3.03
CA ILE A 40 -4.29 -32.60 -4.22
C ILE A 40 -5.29 -31.45 -4.29
N PHE A 41 -6.58 -31.74 -4.09
CA PHE A 41 -7.63 -30.73 -4.10
C PHE A 41 -7.44 -29.69 -2.98
N ASN A 42 -7.12 -30.12 -1.76
CA ASN A 42 -6.85 -29.22 -0.64
C ASN A 42 -5.67 -28.29 -0.93
N VAL A 43 -4.57 -28.84 -1.47
CA VAL A 43 -3.39 -28.05 -1.87
C VAL A 43 -3.77 -27.04 -2.94
N TRP A 44 -4.57 -27.43 -3.94
CA TRP A 44 -5.04 -26.53 -4.98
C TRP A 44 -5.89 -25.38 -4.41
N VAL A 45 -6.87 -25.66 -3.55
CA VAL A 45 -7.68 -24.64 -2.87
C VAL A 45 -6.80 -23.69 -2.07
N PHE A 46 -5.84 -24.22 -1.31
CA PHE A 46 -4.92 -23.41 -0.53
C PHE A 46 -4.08 -22.49 -1.41
N MET A 47 -3.56 -23.00 -2.54
CA MET A 47 -2.83 -22.18 -3.51
C MET A 47 -3.70 -21.05 -4.10
N VAL A 48 -4.97 -21.32 -4.39
CA VAL A 48 -5.91 -20.30 -4.90
C VAL A 48 -6.14 -19.21 -3.86
N ILE A 49 -6.38 -19.59 -2.61
CA ILE A 49 -6.58 -18.65 -1.49
C ILE A 49 -5.33 -17.79 -1.29
N LEU A 50 -4.15 -18.41 -1.24
CA LEU A 50 -2.88 -17.68 -1.06
C LEU A 50 -2.62 -16.69 -2.19
N LYS A 51 -2.96 -17.04 -3.45
CA LYS A 51 -2.86 -16.10 -4.58
C LYS A 51 -3.77 -14.89 -4.39
N HIS A 52 -5.02 -15.09 -3.95
CA HIS A 52 -5.94 -13.98 -3.71
C HIS A 52 -5.47 -13.12 -2.55
N TYR A 53 -5.03 -13.73 -1.46
CA TYR A 53 -4.53 -13.01 -0.30
C TYR A 53 -3.33 -12.13 -0.67
N LYS A 54 -2.38 -12.67 -1.44
CA LYS A 54 -1.22 -11.90 -1.92
C LYS A 54 -1.61 -10.76 -2.84
N ALA A 55 -2.54 -11.00 -3.77
CA ALA A 55 -3.03 -9.95 -4.67
C ALA A 55 -3.72 -8.80 -3.91
N GLU A 56 -4.47 -9.10 -2.86
CA GLU A 56 -5.07 -8.09 -1.99
C GLU A 56 -4.01 -7.31 -1.19
N GLN A 57 -2.97 -7.99 -0.69
CA GLN A 57 -1.85 -7.31 -0.03
C GLN A 57 -1.11 -6.36 -0.98
N ASP A 58 -0.83 -6.79 -2.21
CA ASP A 58 -0.16 -5.95 -3.21
C ASP A 58 -0.99 -4.70 -3.55
N LYS A 59 -2.32 -4.84 -3.64
CA LYS A 59 -3.23 -3.70 -3.83
C LYS A 59 -3.18 -2.74 -2.64
N ALA A 60 -3.23 -3.26 -1.41
CA ALA A 60 -3.19 -2.44 -0.21
C ALA A 60 -1.89 -1.63 -0.12
N GLN A 61 -0.74 -2.26 -0.42
CA GLN A 61 0.55 -1.57 -0.47
C GLN A 61 0.58 -0.46 -1.52
N ARG A 62 0.05 -0.71 -2.72
CA ARG A 62 -0.05 0.32 -3.77
C ARG A 62 -0.94 1.48 -3.35
N TYR A 63 -2.06 1.19 -2.70
CA TYR A 63 -2.98 2.21 -2.22
C TYR A 63 -2.31 3.09 -1.16
N LEU A 64 -1.55 2.48 -0.25
CA LEU A 64 -0.78 3.20 0.77
C LEU A 64 0.29 4.09 0.13
N ALA A 65 1.10 3.56 -0.77
CA ALA A 65 2.14 4.32 -1.45
C ALA A 65 1.56 5.51 -2.25
N GLN A 66 0.42 5.33 -2.91
CA GLN A 66 -0.28 6.42 -3.59
C GLN A 66 -0.79 7.49 -2.62
N SER A 67 -1.32 7.07 -1.47
CA SER A 67 -1.78 7.99 -0.43
C SER A 67 -0.63 8.80 0.17
N GLU A 68 0.51 8.15 0.44
CA GLU A 68 1.73 8.80 0.94
C GLU A 68 2.24 9.82 -0.07
N GLN A 69 2.35 9.44 -1.35
CA GLN A 69 2.80 10.35 -2.40
C GLN A 69 1.86 11.55 -2.59
N ALA A 70 0.54 11.33 -2.50
CA ALA A 70 -0.43 12.41 -2.54
C ALA A 70 -0.30 13.35 -1.33
N GLN A 71 -0.04 12.80 -0.15
CA GLN A 71 0.19 13.59 1.06
C GLN A 71 1.48 14.43 0.94
N GLU A 72 2.58 13.83 0.48
CA GLU A 72 3.83 14.57 0.22
C GLU A 72 3.62 15.69 -0.79
N HIS A 73 2.87 15.43 -1.86
CA HIS A 73 2.55 16.45 -2.84
C HIS A 73 1.70 17.58 -2.26
N LEU A 74 0.71 17.26 -1.42
CA LEU A 74 -0.08 18.28 -0.70
C LEU A 74 0.80 19.09 0.25
N LEU A 75 1.70 18.46 1.01
CA LEU A 75 2.64 19.16 1.87
C LEU A 75 3.56 20.07 1.07
N TYR A 76 4.03 19.62 -0.10
CA TYR A 76 4.81 20.46 -1.01
C TYR A 76 4.02 21.70 -1.45
N LEU A 77 2.76 21.54 -1.87
CA LEU A 77 1.89 22.66 -2.26
C LEU A 77 1.56 23.61 -1.11
N ILE A 78 1.49 23.11 0.13
CA ILE A 78 1.25 23.92 1.33
C ILE A 78 2.49 24.72 1.71
N TYR A 79 3.69 24.16 1.53
CA TYR A 79 4.93 24.74 2.06
C TYR A 79 5.82 25.40 1.02
N HIS A 80 5.55 25.26 -0.27
CA HIS A 80 6.33 25.90 -1.33
C HIS A 80 5.54 26.98 -2.07
N ASP A 81 6.24 28.02 -2.49
CA ASP A 81 5.75 29.04 -3.40
C ASP A 81 5.76 28.51 -4.84
N SER A 82 4.65 28.66 -5.56
CA SER A 82 4.48 28.03 -6.88
C SER A 82 5.30 28.69 -7.99
N LEU A 83 5.70 29.95 -7.80
CA LEU A 83 6.47 30.70 -8.78
C LEU A 83 7.96 30.36 -8.67
N THR A 84 8.49 30.37 -7.45
CA THR A 84 9.94 30.20 -7.19
C THR A 84 10.32 28.77 -6.81
N GLY A 85 9.38 27.95 -6.37
CA GLY A 85 9.63 26.62 -5.81
C GLY A 85 10.31 26.63 -4.44
N LEU A 86 10.59 27.81 -3.88
CA LEU A 86 11.18 27.98 -2.55
C LEU A 86 10.14 27.73 -1.46
N TYR A 87 10.60 27.49 -0.24
CA TYR A 87 9.70 27.44 0.91
C TYR A 87 8.98 28.78 1.08
N ASN A 88 7.68 28.72 1.29
CA ASN A 88 6.85 29.88 1.47
C ASN A 88 6.89 30.38 2.93
N ARG A 89 6.19 31.49 3.15
CA ARG A 89 6.09 32.11 4.46
C ARG A 89 5.49 31.19 5.54
N THR A 90 4.53 30.35 5.19
CA THR A 90 3.91 29.41 6.14
C THR A 90 4.91 28.40 6.66
N TYR A 91 5.78 27.88 5.79
CA TYR A 91 6.88 27.00 6.22
C TYR A 91 7.86 27.75 7.13
N PHE A 92 8.26 28.96 6.77
CA PHE A 92 9.15 29.78 7.60
C PHE A 92 8.58 30.03 9.02
N GLU A 93 7.30 30.38 9.13
CA GLU A 93 6.62 30.62 10.41
C GLU A 93 6.52 29.36 11.28
N LYS A 94 6.32 28.20 10.64
CA LYS A 94 6.37 26.89 11.32
C LYS A 94 7.75 26.63 11.91
N GLU A 95 8.80 26.70 11.09
CA GLU A 95 10.16 26.35 11.50
C GLU A 95 10.69 27.29 12.58
N ILE A 96 10.46 28.61 12.47
CA ILE A 96 10.95 29.56 13.48
C ILE A 96 10.29 29.34 14.85
N THR A 97 9.04 28.88 14.86
CA THR A 97 8.33 28.49 16.09
C THR A 97 8.94 27.22 16.70
N GLU A 98 9.24 26.20 15.89
CA GLU A 98 9.91 24.97 16.34
C GLU A 98 11.31 25.26 16.93
N PHE A 99 12.09 26.12 16.26
CA PHE A 99 13.41 26.54 16.75
C PHE A 99 13.33 27.29 18.09
N SER A 100 12.32 28.14 18.29
CA SER A 100 12.13 28.89 19.53
C SER A 100 11.87 28.03 20.77
N GLY A 101 11.39 26.78 20.59
CA GLY A 101 11.16 25.82 21.66
C GLY A 101 12.38 24.93 21.99
N SER A 102 13.43 24.97 21.16
CA SER A 102 14.65 24.19 21.35
C SER A 102 15.71 25.00 22.11
N THR A 103 16.61 24.35 22.85
CA THR A 103 17.76 25.02 23.52
C THR A 103 18.83 25.51 22.53
N ALA A 104 18.44 25.87 21.30
CA ALA A 104 19.33 26.32 20.26
C ALA A 104 19.96 27.67 20.65
N GLU A 105 21.29 27.70 20.73
CA GLU A 105 22.07 28.90 20.97
C GLU A 105 22.04 29.80 19.73
N GLY A 106 21.06 30.71 19.68
CA GLY A 106 20.99 31.83 18.73
C GLY A 106 20.59 31.47 17.28
N VAL A 107 19.51 32.07 16.79
CA VAL A 107 19.07 31.97 15.38
C VAL A 107 19.31 33.31 14.69
N GLY A 108 19.94 33.28 13.51
CA GLY A 108 20.08 34.44 12.62
C GLY A 108 19.13 34.32 11.42
N VAL A 109 18.48 35.44 11.04
CA VAL A 109 17.58 35.52 9.88
C VAL A 109 18.11 36.55 8.90
N PHE A 110 18.24 36.17 7.63
CA PHE A 110 18.55 37.08 6.54
C PHE A 110 17.27 37.40 5.78
N MET A 111 17.01 38.69 5.55
CA MET A 111 15.88 39.16 4.76
C MET A 111 16.42 39.92 3.56
N ILE A 112 16.01 39.50 2.36
CA ILE A 112 16.50 40.00 1.08
C ILE A 112 15.27 40.40 0.26
N ASP A 113 15.32 41.56 -0.40
CA ASP A 113 14.27 42.08 -1.28
C ASP A 113 14.87 42.51 -2.62
N ILE A 114 14.08 42.47 -3.69
CA ILE A 114 14.52 42.87 -5.04
C ILE A 114 14.13 44.32 -5.30
N ASP A 115 15.14 45.19 -5.38
CA ASP A 115 14.93 46.59 -5.73
C ASP A 115 14.39 46.75 -7.16
N GLY A 116 13.38 47.62 -7.32
CA GLY A 116 12.87 48.01 -8.65
C GLY A 116 11.94 47.00 -9.33
N LEU A 117 11.56 45.89 -8.69
CA LEU A 117 10.64 44.89 -9.27
C LEU A 117 9.31 45.49 -9.72
N LYS A 118 8.77 46.48 -8.98
CA LYS A 118 7.55 47.20 -9.35
C LYS A 118 7.68 47.95 -10.69
N PHE A 119 8.83 48.59 -10.94
CA PHE A 119 9.07 49.29 -12.20
C PHE A 119 9.09 48.32 -13.39
N VAL A 120 9.69 47.14 -13.20
CA VAL A 120 9.69 46.07 -14.21
C VAL A 120 8.27 45.59 -14.47
N ASN A 121 7.48 45.32 -13.43
CA ASN A 121 6.08 44.92 -13.54
C ASN A 121 5.23 45.97 -14.28
N ASP A 122 5.38 47.25 -13.94
CA ASP A 122 4.60 48.33 -14.52
C ASP A 122 4.99 48.62 -15.99
N THR A 123 6.25 48.38 -16.37
CA THR A 123 6.78 48.67 -17.72
C THR A 123 6.64 47.50 -18.69
N PHE A 124 6.89 46.27 -18.22
CA PHE A 124 6.98 45.06 -19.05
C PHE A 124 5.90 44.03 -18.74
N GLY A 125 5.06 44.29 -17.73
CA GLY A 125 4.01 43.38 -17.28
C GLY A 125 4.50 42.35 -16.26
N HIS A 126 3.56 41.81 -15.47
CA HIS A 126 3.85 40.89 -14.37
C HIS A 126 4.61 39.63 -14.80
N ALA A 127 4.28 39.05 -15.95
CA ALA A 127 4.98 37.87 -16.46
C ALA A 127 6.50 38.10 -16.64
N GLN A 128 6.92 39.34 -16.90
CA GLN A 128 8.33 39.66 -17.03
C GLN A 128 9.03 39.85 -15.69
N GLY A 129 8.30 40.31 -14.66
CA GLY A 129 8.78 40.32 -13.28
C GLY A 129 8.86 38.93 -12.68
N ASP A 130 7.93 38.04 -13.02
CA ASP A 130 7.95 36.63 -12.61
C ASP A 130 9.21 35.90 -13.11
N VAL A 131 9.73 36.26 -14.29
CA VAL A 131 11.00 35.72 -14.83
C VAL A 131 12.24 36.23 -14.07
N LEU A 132 12.13 37.34 -13.36
CA LEU A 132 13.21 37.92 -12.57
C LEU A 132 13.38 37.23 -11.20
N LEU A 133 12.35 36.50 -10.77
CA LEU A 133 12.24 35.78 -9.49
C LEU A 133 12.71 34.32 -9.64
#